data_AF-A0A5S9N585-F1
#
_entry.id   AF-A0A5S9N585-F1
#
_cell.length_a   1.000
_cell.length_b   1.000
_cell.length_c   1.000
_cell.angle_alpha   90.00
_cell.angle_beta   90.00
_cell.angle_gamma   90.00
#
_symmetry.space_group_name_H-M   'P 1'
#
loop_
_entity.id
_entity.type
_entity.pdbx_description
1 polymer ?
#
loop_
_entity_poly.entity_id
_entity_poly.type
_entity_poly.pdbx_seq_one_letter_code
_entity_poly.pdbx_strand_id
1 'polypeptide(L)'
;MNEFKDDLRLLNSLQIVRKHIFNGACHLLDNANYYQLKEDICEYFDVEFNDVLVVGSGKLGFSIKPQRRYGAFNDESDIDIAVVSTELFQKIWKEAYLYQRSGAYWPKSADFFKYLSEGWIRPDKLPSSKYFSFTEDWWNFFNKLTISERYGPYKIRGGLYQSWFFLQEYQKICVEQCLTEVKT
;
A
#
# COMPACT_ATOMS: atom_id res chain seq x y z
N MET A 1 18.37 -0.12 8.65
CA MET A 1 17.68 0.10 9.94
C MET A 1 18.39 1.10 10.86
N ASN A 2 19.71 0.98 11.12
CA ASN A 2 20.41 1.92 12.02
C ASN A 2 20.28 3.37 11.54
N GLU A 3 20.57 3.65 10.27
CA GLU A 3 20.39 4.97 9.68
C GLU A 3 18.96 5.52 9.87
N PHE A 4 17.94 4.70 9.64
CA PHE A 4 16.54 5.09 9.86
C PHE A 4 16.29 5.52 11.31
N LYS A 5 16.82 4.78 12.29
CA LYS A 5 16.69 5.11 13.72
C LYS A 5 17.44 6.38 14.10
N ASP A 6 18.59 6.62 13.49
CA ASP A 6 19.36 7.85 13.71
C ASP A 6 18.63 9.05 13.12
N ASP A 7 18.10 8.91 11.90
CA ASP A 7 17.30 9.95 11.26
C ASP A 7 16.01 10.25 12.03
N LEU A 8 15.37 9.27 12.68
CA LEU A 8 14.20 9.51 13.54
C LEU A 8 14.50 10.53 14.67
N ARG A 9 15.76 10.69 15.08
CA ARG A 9 16.15 11.69 16.10
C ARG A 9 16.40 13.07 15.51
N LEU A 10 16.65 13.17 14.21
CA LEU A 10 17.15 14.36 13.53
C LEU A 10 16.14 15.00 12.58
N LEU A 11 15.21 14.20 12.04
CA LEU A 11 14.31 14.58 10.97
C LEU A 11 12.85 14.53 11.43
N ASN A 12 12.00 15.37 10.84
CA ASN A 12 10.55 15.27 11.02
C ASN A 12 9.94 14.13 10.18
N SER A 13 8.69 13.77 10.47
CA SER A 13 8.01 12.64 9.81
C SER A 13 7.97 12.78 8.28
N LEU A 14 7.76 13.99 7.76
CA LEU A 14 7.78 14.25 6.32
C LEU A 14 9.15 13.97 5.68
N GLN A 15 10.23 14.42 6.31
CA GLN A 15 11.59 14.19 5.83
C GLN A 15 11.94 12.69 5.86
N ILE A 16 11.53 11.95 6.88
CA ILE A 16 11.71 10.48 6.95
C ILE A 16 10.97 9.77 5.83
N VAL A 17 9.69 10.10 5.61
CA VAL A 17 8.89 9.51 4.54
C VAL A 17 9.55 9.76 3.18
N ARG A 18 9.96 11.00 2.91
CA ARG A 18 10.64 11.34 1.65
C ARG A 18 11.98 10.62 1.50
N LYS A 19 12.80 10.54 2.55
CA LYS A 19 14.14 9.93 2.49
C LYS A 19 14.08 8.41 2.33
N HIS A 20 13.24 7.74 3.12
CA HIS A 20 13.29 6.27 3.28
C HIS A 20 12.17 5.52 2.55
N ILE A 21 11.01 6.14 2.34
CA ILE A 21 9.84 5.46 1.78
C ILE A 21 9.62 5.87 0.32
N PHE A 22 9.63 7.16 0.01
CA PHE A 22 9.41 7.64 -1.36
C PHE A 22 10.68 7.72 -2.21
N ASN A 23 11.85 7.66 -1.57
CA ASN A 23 13.14 7.67 -2.25
C ASN A 23 13.97 6.42 -1.89
N GLY A 24 15.13 6.28 -2.55
CA GLY A 24 16.07 5.19 -2.32
C GLY A 24 15.71 3.92 -3.08
N ALA A 25 16.60 2.93 -3.03
CA ALA A 25 16.35 1.61 -3.60
C ALA A 25 15.25 0.86 -2.83
N CYS A 26 14.60 -0.09 -3.47
CA CYS A 26 13.81 -1.09 -2.76
C CYS A 26 14.79 -2.04 -2.06
N HIS A 27 14.58 -2.37 -0.78
CA HIS A 27 15.45 -3.31 -0.10
C HIS A 27 15.31 -4.73 -0.67
N LEU A 28 14.07 -5.12 -1.00
CA LEU A 28 13.76 -6.48 -1.44
C LEU A 28 14.06 -6.73 -2.92
N LEU A 29 13.72 -5.78 -3.78
CA LEU A 29 13.81 -5.93 -5.23
C LEU A 29 14.95 -5.10 -5.79
N ASP A 30 15.73 -5.70 -6.70
CA ASP A 30 16.67 -4.93 -7.52
C ASP A 30 15.91 -3.95 -8.45
N ASN A 31 16.66 -3.04 -9.08
CA ASN A 31 16.07 -2.00 -9.92
C ASN A 31 15.30 -2.55 -11.12
N ALA A 32 15.74 -3.67 -11.71
CA ALA A 32 15.09 -4.23 -12.89
C ALA A 32 13.75 -4.90 -12.53
N ASN A 33 13.73 -5.68 -11.45
CA ASN A 33 12.53 -6.31 -10.93
C ASN A 33 11.55 -5.28 -10.37
N TYR A 34 12.03 -4.22 -9.71
CA TYR A 34 11.16 -3.15 -9.24
C TYR A 34 10.55 -2.36 -10.41
N TYR A 35 11.34 -2.05 -11.45
CA TYR A 35 10.83 -1.44 -12.68
C TYR A 35 9.74 -2.30 -13.32
N GLN A 36 9.99 -3.59 -13.55
CA GLN A 36 9.03 -4.47 -14.20
C GLN A 36 7.74 -4.64 -13.39
N LEU A 37 7.85 -4.76 -12.05
CA LEU A 37 6.67 -4.83 -11.18
C LEU A 37 5.80 -3.59 -11.32
N LYS A 38 6.41 -2.41 -11.45
CA LYS A 38 5.66 -1.17 -11.66
C LYS A 38 5.00 -1.14 -13.03
N GLU A 39 5.72 -1.51 -14.10
CA GLU A 39 5.16 -1.60 -15.46
C GLU A 39 3.93 -2.52 -15.51
N ASP A 40 4.01 -3.73 -14.94
CA ASP A 40 2.91 -4.70 -14.90
C ASP A 40 1.64 -4.10 -14.23
N ILE A 41 1.84 -3.27 -13.19
CA ILE A 41 0.75 -2.61 -12.43
C ILE A 41 0.19 -1.41 -13.20
N CYS A 42 1.05 -0.63 -13.85
CA CYS A 42 0.65 0.49 -14.69
C CYS A 42 -0.18 0.04 -15.89
N GLU A 43 0.25 -1.01 -16.59
CA GLU A 43 -0.49 -1.57 -17.73
C GLU A 43 -1.87 -2.10 -17.30
N TYR A 44 -1.96 -2.77 -16.16
CA TYR A 44 -3.22 -3.34 -15.71
C TYR A 44 -4.23 -2.29 -15.21
N PHE A 45 -3.77 -1.31 -14.42
CA PHE A 45 -4.66 -0.33 -13.79
C PHE A 45 -4.81 0.97 -14.58
N ASP A 46 -4.04 1.15 -15.66
CA ASP A 46 -3.97 2.40 -16.43
C ASP A 46 -3.60 3.59 -15.52
N VAL A 47 -2.46 3.46 -14.84
CA VAL A 47 -1.94 4.46 -13.89
C VAL A 47 -0.51 4.85 -14.22
N GLU A 48 -0.14 6.08 -13.85
CA GLU A 48 1.19 6.62 -14.12
C GLU A 48 2.30 5.84 -13.41
N PHE A 49 3.44 5.67 -14.08
CA PHE A 49 4.58 4.91 -13.55
C PHE A 49 5.05 5.42 -12.19
N ASN A 50 5.11 6.74 -12.00
CA ASN A 50 5.57 7.31 -10.75
C ASN A 50 4.58 7.11 -9.60
N ASP A 51 3.32 6.81 -9.89
CA ASP A 51 2.24 6.66 -8.92
C ASP A 51 2.13 5.23 -8.35
N VAL A 52 3.06 4.34 -8.72
CA VAL A 52 3.19 2.99 -8.17
C VAL A 52 4.48 2.87 -7.36
N LEU A 53 4.36 2.42 -6.10
CA LEU A 53 5.49 2.29 -5.17
C LEU A 53 5.42 1.02 -4.34
N VAL A 54 6.56 0.34 -4.19
CA VAL A 54 6.74 -0.61 -3.08
C VAL A 54 6.91 0.18 -1.79
N VAL A 55 6.12 -0.15 -0.78
CA VAL A 55 6.15 0.46 0.56
C VAL A 55 6.32 -0.62 1.63
N GLY A 56 6.20 -0.23 2.90
CA GLY A 56 6.25 -1.18 4.01
C GLY A 56 7.61 -1.87 4.16
N SER A 57 7.59 -3.09 4.66
CA SER A 57 8.81 -3.82 5.03
C SER A 57 9.64 -4.27 3.83
N GLY A 58 9.03 -4.55 2.67
CA GLY A 58 9.79 -4.89 1.47
C GLY A 58 10.62 -3.70 0.95
N LYS A 59 10.11 -2.48 1.12
CA LYS A 59 10.82 -1.24 0.80
C LYS A 59 11.98 -0.98 1.77
N LEU A 60 11.71 -1.08 3.07
CA LEU A 60 12.65 -0.67 4.13
C LEU A 60 13.62 -1.77 4.58
N GLY A 61 13.30 -3.03 4.30
CA GLY A 61 13.97 -4.21 4.86
C GLY A 61 13.57 -4.57 6.29
N PHE A 62 12.64 -3.81 6.88
CA PHE A 62 12.09 -4.05 8.21
C PHE A 62 10.70 -3.40 8.34
N SER A 63 9.88 -3.91 9.25
CA SER A 63 8.54 -3.35 9.48
C SER A 63 8.60 -2.12 10.39
N ILE A 64 7.80 -1.11 10.06
CA ILE A 64 7.52 0.05 10.92
C ILE A 64 6.09 0.00 11.50
N LYS A 65 5.36 -1.09 11.28
CA LYS A 65 4.03 -1.32 11.86
C LYS A 65 4.18 -1.70 13.35
N PRO A 66 3.31 -1.22 14.26
CA PRO A 66 3.45 -1.45 15.70
C PRO A 66 3.65 -2.91 16.11
N GLN A 67 2.92 -3.85 15.48
CA GLN A 67 2.91 -5.27 15.86
C GLN A 67 4.21 -6.00 15.52
N ARG A 68 4.99 -5.48 14.57
CA ARG A 68 6.26 -6.08 14.10
C ARG A 68 7.36 -5.03 13.99
N ARG A 69 7.32 -3.99 14.83
CA ARG A 69 8.21 -2.83 14.66
C ARG A 69 9.67 -3.25 14.74
N TYR A 70 10.46 -2.79 13.78
CA TYR A 70 11.88 -3.11 13.60
C TYR A 70 12.19 -4.61 13.37
N GLY A 71 11.16 -5.45 13.20
CA GLY A 71 11.33 -6.82 12.74
C GLY A 71 11.83 -6.81 11.31
N ALA A 72 12.88 -7.58 11.02
CA ALA A 72 13.42 -7.73 9.67
C ALA A 72 12.38 -8.30 8.71
N PHE A 73 12.47 -7.90 7.45
CA PHE A 73 11.72 -8.55 6.39
C PHE A 73 12.11 -10.04 6.33
N ASN A 74 11.12 -10.92 6.17
CA ASN A 74 11.29 -12.38 6.18
C ASN A 74 10.23 -13.07 5.32
N ASP A 75 10.25 -14.40 5.27
CA ASP A 75 9.36 -15.22 4.43
C ASP A 75 7.86 -15.09 4.76
N GLU A 76 7.52 -14.54 5.93
CA GLU A 76 6.13 -14.26 6.32
C GLU A 76 5.70 -12.83 5.94
N SER A 77 6.59 -12.04 5.33
CA SER A 77 6.33 -10.65 4.96
C SER A 77 5.73 -10.55 3.55
N ASP A 78 4.83 -9.58 3.38
CA ASP A 78 4.23 -9.27 2.08
C ASP A 78 5.03 -8.14 1.39
N ILE A 79 4.98 -8.12 0.05
CA ILE A 79 5.33 -6.95 -0.78
C ILE A 79 4.11 -6.04 -0.84
N ASP A 80 4.12 -5.01 0.00
CA ASP A 80 3.08 -3.98 0.04
C ASP A 80 3.30 -2.97 -1.12
N ILE A 81 2.30 -2.81 -1.98
CA ILE A 81 2.27 -1.83 -3.08
C ILE A 81 1.28 -0.71 -2.75
N ALA A 82 1.71 0.54 -2.89
CA ALA A 82 0.83 1.69 -2.95
C ALA A 82 0.62 2.07 -4.43
N VAL A 83 -0.63 2.07 -4.86
CA VAL A 83 -1.06 2.66 -6.13
C VAL A 83 -1.73 3.98 -5.82
N VAL A 84 -1.34 5.06 -6.49
CA VAL A 84 -1.96 6.38 -6.35
C VAL A 84 -2.75 6.67 -7.62
N SER A 85 -4.05 6.90 -7.52
CA SER A 85 -4.83 7.33 -8.69
C SER A 85 -6.16 7.92 -8.23
N THR A 86 -6.35 9.21 -8.52
CA THR A 86 -7.62 9.87 -8.25
C THR A 86 -8.76 9.27 -9.08
N GLU A 87 -8.50 8.96 -10.34
CA GLU A 87 -9.51 8.48 -11.29
C GLU A 87 -9.98 7.07 -10.93
N LEU A 88 -9.05 6.14 -10.72
CA LEU A 88 -9.37 4.78 -10.28
C LEU A 88 -10.07 4.78 -8.93
N PHE A 89 -9.62 5.61 -7.99
CA PHE A 89 -10.23 5.75 -6.68
C PHE A 89 -11.69 6.23 -6.78
N GLN A 90 -11.95 7.27 -7.58
CA GLN A 90 -13.31 7.78 -7.79
C GLN A 90 -14.22 6.75 -8.46
N LYS A 91 -13.68 5.98 -9.42
CA LYS A 91 -14.43 4.91 -10.11
C LYS A 91 -14.90 3.85 -9.11
N ILE A 92 -13.98 3.28 -8.33
CA ILE A 92 -14.30 2.26 -7.33
C ILE A 92 -15.24 2.82 -6.26
N TRP A 93 -15.04 4.06 -5.80
CA TRP A 93 -15.91 4.69 -4.82
C TRP A 93 -17.35 4.83 -5.33
N LYS A 94 -17.56 5.32 -6.56
CA LYS A 94 -18.91 5.46 -7.14
C LYS A 94 -19.64 4.12 -7.17
N GLU A 95 -18.99 3.06 -7.61
CA GLU A 95 -19.58 1.72 -7.65
C GLU A 95 -19.87 1.19 -6.24
N ALA A 96 -18.94 1.38 -5.30
CA ALA A 96 -19.11 0.94 -3.92
C ALA A 96 -20.28 1.67 -3.23
N TYR A 97 -20.44 2.97 -3.51
CA TYR A 97 -21.58 3.76 -3.05
C TYR A 97 -22.90 3.23 -3.60
N LEU A 98 -22.98 2.96 -4.91
CA LEU A 98 -24.18 2.40 -5.53
C LEU A 98 -24.50 1.00 -4.98
N TYR A 99 -23.47 0.16 -4.77
CA TYR A 99 -23.61 -1.14 -4.14
C TYR A 99 -24.22 -1.02 -2.74
N GLN A 100 -23.71 -0.11 -1.89
CA GLN A 100 -24.28 0.13 -0.57
C GLN A 100 -25.74 0.62 -0.63
N ARG A 101 -26.06 1.52 -1.58
CA ARG A 101 -27.42 2.06 -1.75
C ARG A 101 -28.43 1.02 -2.23
N SER A 102 -27.98 -0.05 -2.90
CA SER A 102 -28.85 -1.15 -3.32
C SER A 102 -29.41 -1.97 -2.15
N GLY A 103 -28.85 -1.84 -0.95
CA GLY A 103 -29.20 -2.67 0.20
C GLY A 103 -28.57 -4.07 0.18
N ALA A 104 -27.67 -4.33 -0.77
CA ALA A 104 -26.94 -5.59 -0.84
C ALA A 104 -26.09 -5.84 0.42
N TYR A 105 -25.94 -7.12 0.77
CA TYR A 105 -25.17 -7.52 1.94
C TYR A 105 -23.70 -7.12 1.79
N TRP A 106 -23.22 -6.27 2.69
CA TRP A 106 -21.82 -5.82 2.77
C TRP A 106 -21.42 -5.56 4.23
N PRO A 107 -21.00 -6.60 4.96
CA PRO A 107 -20.71 -6.48 6.40
C PRO A 107 -19.49 -5.59 6.70
N LYS A 108 -18.61 -5.38 5.71
CA LYS A 108 -17.40 -4.55 5.83
C LYS A 108 -17.60 -3.10 5.36
N SER A 109 -18.82 -2.69 5.03
CA SER A 109 -19.11 -1.34 4.51
C SER A 109 -18.65 -0.23 5.45
N ALA A 110 -18.91 -0.36 6.76
CA ALA A 110 -18.47 0.62 7.75
C ALA A 110 -16.94 0.80 7.76
N ASP A 111 -16.19 -0.31 7.74
CA ASP A 111 -14.73 -0.27 7.62
C ASP A 111 -14.29 0.37 6.31
N PHE A 112 -14.92 0.00 5.20
CA PHE A 112 -14.60 0.57 3.90
C PHE A 112 -14.76 2.10 3.90
N PHE A 113 -15.91 2.62 4.35
CA PHE A 113 -16.15 4.06 4.35
C PHE A 113 -15.26 4.81 5.33
N LYS A 114 -14.84 4.17 6.43
CA LYS A 114 -13.80 4.71 7.31
C LYS A 114 -12.49 4.91 6.54
N TYR A 115 -11.94 3.88 5.93
CA TYR A 115 -10.67 3.99 5.19
C TYR A 115 -10.78 4.90 3.97
N LEU A 116 -11.92 4.87 3.29
CA LEU A 116 -12.22 5.79 2.20
C LEU A 116 -12.12 7.26 2.67
N SER A 117 -12.65 7.59 3.85
CA SER A 117 -12.54 8.94 4.43
C SER A 117 -11.11 9.33 4.83
N GLU A 118 -10.25 8.34 5.07
CA GLU A 118 -8.80 8.50 5.27
C GLU A 118 -8.03 8.59 3.93
N GLY A 119 -8.74 8.54 2.80
CA GLY A 119 -8.19 8.74 1.45
C GLY A 119 -7.53 7.51 0.82
N TRP A 120 -7.87 6.30 1.29
CA TRP A 120 -7.38 5.07 0.67
C TRP A 120 -8.44 3.96 0.66
N ILE A 121 -8.46 3.19 -0.43
CA ILE A 121 -9.28 2.01 -0.61
C ILE A 121 -8.46 0.79 -0.23
N ARG A 122 -8.99 0.05 0.75
CA ARG A 122 -8.53 -1.28 1.13
C ARG A 122 -9.30 -2.34 0.36
N PRO A 123 -8.66 -3.09 -0.55
CA PRO A 123 -9.34 -4.11 -1.35
C PRO A 123 -9.97 -5.23 -0.51
N ASP A 124 -9.41 -5.52 0.68
CA ASP A 124 -9.97 -6.52 1.60
C ASP A 124 -11.28 -6.08 2.27
N LYS A 125 -11.67 -4.81 2.11
CA LYS A 125 -12.90 -4.20 2.64
C LYS A 125 -13.96 -3.97 1.57
N LEU A 126 -13.63 -4.13 0.29
CA LEU A 126 -14.59 -4.02 -0.81
C LEU A 126 -15.68 -5.11 -0.74
N PRO A 127 -16.84 -4.90 -1.39
CA PRO A 127 -17.88 -5.92 -1.48
C PRO A 127 -17.34 -7.22 -2.11
N SER A 128 -17.54 -8.36 -1.43
CA SER A 128 -17.23 -9.68 -1.98
C SER A 128 -18.47 -10.25 -2.66
N SER A 129 -18.76 -9.79 -3.88
CA SER A 129 -19.98 -10.11 -4.59
C SER A 129 -19.77 -10.13 -6.10
N LYS A 130 -20.43 -11.06 -6.81
CA LYS A 130 -20.41 -11.11 -8.28
C LYS A 130 -20.99 -9.85 -8.96
N TYR A 131 -21.72 -9.03 -8.21
CA TYR A 131 -22.26 -7.75 -8.68
C TYR A 131 -21.30 -6.58 -8.45
N PHE A 132 -20.06 -6.85 -8.00
CA PHE A 132 -19.00 -5.88 -7.78
C PHE A 132 -17.67 -6.50 -8.21
N SER A 133 -17.32 -6.38 -9.51
CA SER A 133 -16.20 -7.13 -10.09
C SER A 133 -14.84 -6.69 -9.58
N PHE A 134 -14.69 -5.40 -9.21
CA PHE A 134 -13.41 -4.83 -8.78
C PHE A 134 -12.68 -5.63 -7.71
N THR A 135 -13.40 -6.21 -6.75
CA THR A 135 -12.79 -7.02 -5.71
C THR A 135 -12.09 -8.24 -6.31
N GLU A 136 -12.78 -8.97 -7.18
CA GLU A 136 -12.23 -10.14 -7.85
C GLU A 136 -11.11 -9.76 -8.81
N ASP A 137 -11.31 -8.73 -9.64
CA ASP A 137 -10.32 -8.24 -10.61
C ASP A 137 -9.01 -7.83 -9.91
N TRP A 138 -9.12 -7.11 -8.77
CA TRP A 138 -7.96 -6.70 -7.99
C TRP A 138 -7.19 -7.90 -7.42
N TRP A 139 -7.89 -8.85 -6.78
CA TRP A 139 -7.24 -10.02 -6.19
C TRP A 139 -6.67 -10.96 -7.24
N ASN A 140 -7.37 -11.17 -8.36
CA ASN A 140 -6.89 -11.99 -9.46
C ASN A 140 -5.57 -11.45 -10.04
N PHE A 141 -5.46 -10.14 -10.21
CA PHE A 141 -4.23 -9.52 -10.67
C PHE A 141 -3.06 -9.71 -9.69
N PHE A 142 -3.21 -9.31 -8.43
CA PHE A 142 -2.13 -9.43 -7.44
C PHE A 142 -1.76 -10.88 -7.10
N ASN A 143 -2.72 -11.81 -7.16
CA ASN A 143 -2.46 -13.23 -7.01
C ASN A 143 -1.68 -13.79 -8.20
N LYS A 144 -1.95 -13.35 -9.43
CA LYS A 144 -1.14 -13.72 -10.60
C LYS A 144 0.30 -13.26 -10.46
N LEU A 145 0.53 -12.03 -10.01
CA LEU A 145 1.90 -11.54 -9.74
C LEU A 145 2.58 -12.39 -8.66
N THR A 146 1.87 -12.75 -7.59
CA THR A 146 2.38 -13.62 -6.52
C THR A 146 2.74 -15.02 -7.06
N ILE A 147 1.85 -15.66 -7.82
CA ILE A 147 2.03 -17.01 -8.37
C ILE A 147 3.15 -17.06 -9.42
N SER A 148 3.44 -15.95 -10.07
CA SER A 148 4.53 -15.89 -11.05
C SER A 148 5.91 -16.14 -10.45
N GLU A 149 6.07 -15.93 -9.13
CA GLU A 149 7.33 -16.00 -8.37
C GLU A 149 8.47 -15.11 -8.92
N ARG A 150 8.19 -14.28 -9.94
CA ARG A 150 9.16 -13.38 -10.59
C ARG A 150 9.78 -12.39 -9.59
N TYR A 151 9.00 -11.97 -8.60
CA TYR A 151 9.39 -10.99 -7.59
C TYR A 151 9.71 -11.64 -6.23
N GLY A 152 10.03 -12.94 -6.26
CA GLY A 152 10.29 -13.77 -5.08
C GLY A 152 9.06 -14.51 -4.57
N PRO A 153 9.22 -15.36 -3.53
CA PRO A 153 8.18 -16.24 -2.98
C PRO A 153 7.17 -15.50 -2.07
N TYR A 154 7.09 -14.17 -2.20
CA TYR A 154 6.33 -13.32 -1.28
C TYR A 154 4.97 -12.97 -1.86
N LYS A 155 3.97 -12.85 -0.99
CA LYS A 155 2.66 -12.32 -1.38
C LYS A 155 2.78 -10.86 -1.80
N ILE A 156 2.16 -10.50 -2.91
CA ILE A 156 2.12 -9.11 -3.38
C ILE A 156 0.72 -8.55 -3.10
N ARG A 157 0.65 -7.39 -2.44
CA ARG A 157 -0.60 -6.81 -1.95
C ARG A 157 -0.66 -5.33 -2.28
N GLY A 158 -1.67 -4.91 -3.03
CA GLY A 158 -1.89 -3.50 -3.37
C GLY A 158 -2.91 -2.81 -2.47
N GLY A 159 -2.67 -1.54 -2.15
CA GLY A 159 -3.66 -0.58 -1.67
C GLY A 159 -3.75 0.61 -2.62
N LEU A 160 -4.94 1.21 -2.74
CA LEU A 160 -5.18 2.35 -3.62
C LEU A 160 -5.37 3.63 -2.83
N TYR A 161 -4.56 4.64 -3.09
CA TYR A 161 -4.63 5.95 -2.47
C TYR A 161 -5.22 6.96 -3.45
N GLN A 162 -6.05 7.87 -2.94
CA GLN A 162 -6.72 8.87 -3.76
C GLN A 162 -5.72 9.85 -4.38
N SER A 163 -4.68 10.23 -3.63
CA SER A 163 -3.61 11.11 -4.09
C SER A 163 -2.34 10.91 -3.25
N TRP A 164 -1.23 11.47 -3.74
CA TRP A 164 0.04 11.52 -3.02
C TRP A 164 -0.06 12.14 -1.63
N PHE A 165 -0.97 13.11 -1.46
CA PHE A 165 -1.25 13.71 -0.16
C PHE A 165 -1.66 12.63 0.85
N PHE A 166 -2.66 11.80 0.52
CA PHE A 166 -3.14 10.77 1.43
C PHE A 166 -2.12 9.65 1.67
N LEU A 167 -1.37 9.25 0.64
CA LEU A 167 -0.26 8.31 0.82
C LEU A 167 0.80 8.88 1.79
N GLN A 168 1.20 10.14 1.59
CA GLN A 168 2.20 10.79 2.46
C GLN A 168 1.72 10.90 3.90
N GLU A 169 0.48 11.34 4.12
CA GLU A 169 -0.07 11.47 5.47
C GLU A 169 -0.21 10.11 6.16
N TYR A 170 -0.63 9.05 5.44
CA TYR A 170 -0.64 7.70 5.97
C TYR A 170 0.76 7.23 6.41
N GLN A 171 1.78 7.42 5.56
CA GLN A 171 3.15 7.04 5.90
C GLN A 171 3.71 7.86 7.06
N LYS A 172 3.37 9.15 7.16
CA LYS A 172 3.75 10.00 8.30
C LYS A 172 3.19 9.47 9.61
N ILE A 173 1.92 9.03 9.64
CA ILE A 173 1.33 8.42 10.85
C ILE A 173 2.14 7.18 11.29
N CYS A 174 2.52 6.31 10.36
CA CYS A 174 3.35 5.13 10.69
C CYS A 174 4.74 5.53 11.24
N VAL A 175 5.36 6.57 10.68
CA VAL A 175 6.65 7.10 11.14
C VAL A 175 6.51 7.78 12.50
N GLU A 176 5.44 8.54 12.74
CA GLU A 176 5.19 9.23 14.02
C GLU A 176 5.02 8.26 15.18
N GLN A 177 4.41 7.11 14.93
CA GLN A 177 4.36 6.01 15.91
C GLN A 177 5.75 5.44 16.22
N CYS A 178 6.73 5.55 15.30
CA CYS A 178 8.13 5.21 15.62
C CYS A 178 8.77 6.31 16.50
N LEU A 179 8.47 7.58 16.22
CA LEU A 179 9.03 8.73 16.94
C LEU A 179 8.61 8.77 18.40
N THR A 180 7.35 8.45 18.70
CA THR A 180 6.84 8.42 20.08
C THR A 180 7.64 7.45 20.95
N GLU A 181 8.01 6.30 20.40
CA GLU A 181 8.76 5.27 21.13
C GLU A 181 10.25 5.61 21.31
N VAL A 182 10.87 6.36 20.38
CA VAL A 182 12.28 6.79 20.52
C VAL A 182 12.46 7.90 21.57
N LYS A 183 11.40 8.67 21.83
CA LYS A 183 11.39 9.75 22.83
C LYS A 183 10.98 9.28 24.23
N THR A 184 10.58 8.03 24.36
CA THR A 184 10.28 7.39 25.66
C THR A 184 11.52 6.65 26.15
#